data_AF-A0A496B4V2-F1
#
_entry.id   AF-A0A496B4V2-F1
#
_cell.length_a   1.000
_cell.length_b   1.000
_cell.length_c   1.000
_cell.angle_alpha   90.00
_cell.angle_beta   90.00
_cell.angle_gamma   90.00
#
_symmetry.space_group_name_H-M   'P 1'
#
loop_
_entity.id
_entity.type
_entity.pdbx_description
1 polymer ?
#
loop_
_entity_poly.entity_id
_entity_poly.type
_entity_poly.pdbx_seq_one_letter_code
_entity_poly.pdbx_strand_id
1 'polypeptide(L)'
;MPKHGIPKQRKMRGMNKYQKKAHRRGEDRLRGDDVEYYLSLAYSPNADDRVEAMDNLCPCHVRKSIDKVWVALYKGLVDPDLRVRKAAWHTLDDGGNPNDPRLQPLLEKIAKEETDRKLRQRALDLIAATRKVEEQKQALLAQKAHTFRGRCDWCGESNVPVSYDHETEFETNGSKRFALVCEACETA
;
A
#
# COMPACT_ATOMS: atom_id res chain seq x y z
N MET A 1 -4.75 28.62 24.73
CA MET A 1 -5.29 27.26 24.62
C MET A 1 -6.53 27.29 23.73
N PRO A 2 -6.46 26.87 22.46
CA PRO A 2 -7.65 26.79 21.63
C PRO A 2 -8.39 25.48 21.92
N LYS A 3 -9.63 25.60 22.39
CA LYS A 3 -10.56 24.48 22.59
C LYS A 3 -11.22 24.15 21.27
N HIS A 4 -10.85 23.04 20.63
CA HIS A 4 -11.50 22.57 19.40
C HIS A 4 -12.72 21.70 19.75
N GLY A 5 -13.90 22.35 19.85
CA GLY A 5 -15.17 21.65 19.99
C GLY A 5 -15.55 20.94 18.69
N ILE A 6 -15.69 19.61 18.74
CA ILE A 6 -16.10 18.77 17.61
C ILE A 6 -17.58 19.05 17.26
N PRO A 7 -17.92 19.55 16.06
CA PRO A 7 -19.32 19.81 15.72
C PRO A 7 -20.05 18.53 15.33
N LYS A 8 -21.28 18.34 15.84
CA LYS A 8 -22.11 17.13 15.65
C LYS A 8 -22.32 16.80 14.16
N GLN A 9 -22.07 15.55 13.79
CA GLN A 9 -22.22 15.04 12.43
C GLN A 9 -23.69 15.04 11.94
N ARG A 10 -23.93 15.55 10.74
CA ARG A 10 -25.23 15.54 10.06
C ARG A 10 -25.52 14.14 9.50
N LYS A 11 -26.69 13.56 9.80
CA LYS A 11 -27.05 12.21 9.35
C LYS A 11 -27.15 12.12 7.82
N MET A 12 -26.32 11.29 7.20
CA MET A 12 -26.25 11.10 5.74
C MET A 12 -27.15 9.95 5.25
N ARG A 13 -28.47 10.16 5.24
CA ARG A 13 -29.42 9.22 4.62
C ARG A 13 -29.49 9.46 3.09
N GLY A 14 -29.58 8.38 2.31
CA GLY A 14 -29.77 8.44 0.84
C GLY A 14 -28.51 8.46 -0.04
N MET A 15 -27.30 8.43 0.55
CA MET A 15 -26.03 8.52 -0.20
C MET A 15 -25.36 7.14 -0.39
N ASN A 16 -24.75 6.93 -1.57
CA ASN A 16 -23.95 5.74 -1.87
C ASN A 16 -22.58 5.77 -1.14
N LYS A 17 -21.83 4.66 -1.18
CA LYS A 17 -20.56 4.52 -0.43
C LYS A 17 -19.51 5.57 -0.81
N TYR A 18 -19.48 6.01 -2.08
CA TYR A 18 -18.51 7.00 -2.57
C TYR A 18 -18.91 8.42 -2.17
N GLN A 19 -20.21 8.75 -2.24
CA GLN A 19 -20.75 10.03 -1.78
C GLN A 19 -20.57 10.21 -0.28
N LYS A 20 -20.80 9.15 0.52
CA LYS A 20 -20.51 9.15 1.95
C LYS A 20 -19.01 9.36 2.25
N LYS A 21 -18.11 8.82 1.42
CA LYS A 21 -16.66 9.04 1.55
C LYS A 21 -16.27 10.48 1.24
N ALA A 22 -16.84 11.07 0.18
CA ALA A 22 -16.61 12.47 -0.19
C ALA A 22 -17.16 13.48 0.83
N HIS A 23 -18.25 13.15 1.53
CA HIS A 23 -18.89 14.00 2.53
C HIS A 23 -18.45 13.77 3.97
N ARG A 24 -17.54 12.82 4.26
CA ARG A 24 -16.88 12.81 5.57
C ARG A 24 -16.16 14.14 5.69
N ARG A 25 -16.51 14.92 6.72
CA ARG A 25 -15.74 16.09 7.11
C ARG A 25 -14.32 15.58 7.35
N GLY A 26 -13.41 15.90 6.45
CA GLY A 26 -12.02 15.46 6.59
C GLY A 26 -11.48 16.03 7.89
N GLU A 27 -10.69 15.25 8.59
CA GLU A 27 -9.93 15.76 9.72
C GLU A 27 -9.00 16.89 9.27
N ASP A 28 -8.66 17.77 10.20
CA ASP A 28 -7.84 18.94 9.93
C ASP A 28 -6.49 18.50 9.36
N ARG A 29 -6.07 19.17 8.29
CA ARG A 29 -4.81 18.87 7.61
C ARG A 29 -3.66 19.45 8.41
N LEU A 30 -2.59 18.68 8.55
CA LEU A 30 -1.34 19.20 9.10
C LEU A 30 -0.69 20.18 8.11
N ARG A 31 -0.17 21.29 8.65
CA ARG A 31 0.78 22.16 7.92
C ARG A 31 2.19 21.59 8.07
N GLY A 32 3.13 22.08 7.25
CA GLY A 32 4.51 21.56 7.23
C GLY A 32 5.18 21.57 8.60
N ASP A 33 5.06 22.68 9.33
CA ASP A 33 5.64 22.82 10.68
C ASP A 33 4.96 21.88 11.70
N ASP A 34 3.68 21.59 11.52
CA ASP A 34 2.94 20.64 12.38
C ASP A 34 3.47 19.20 12.15
N VAL A 35 3.83 18.84 10.92
CA VAL A 35 4.40 17.51 10.62
C VAL A 35 5.73 17.30 11.34
N GLU A 36 6.62 18.30 11.33
CA GLU A 36 7.90 18.19 12.03
C GLU A 36 7.71 18.12 13.56
N TYR A 37 6.73 18.85 14.10
CA TYR A 37 6.34 18.73 15.50
C TYR A 37 5.90 17.31 15.85
N TYR A 38 4.95 16.72 15.11
CA TYR A 38 4.50 15.35 15.40
C TYR A 38 5.57 14.29 15.14
N LEU A 39 6.47 14.50 14.17
CA LEU A 39 7.65 13.65 14.01
C LEU A 39 8.56 13.69 15.24
N SER A 40 8.73 14.84 15.87
CA SER A 40 9.50 14.94 17.12
C SER A 40 8.85 14.15 18.26
N LEU A 41 7.51 14.24 18.38
CA LEU A 41 6.74 13.49 19.38
C LEU A 41 6.79 11.98 19.16
N ALA A 42 6.84 11.52 17.90
CA ALA A 42 6.95 10.09 17.58
C ALA A 42 8.21 9.42 18.16
N TYR A 43 9.24 10.22 18.48
CA TYR A 43 10.49 9.78 19.09
C TYR A 43 10.62 10.13 20.58
N SER A 44 9.56 10.65 21.19
CA SER A 44 9.54 11.00 22.61
C SER A 44 9.66 9.75 23.50
N PRO A 45 10.39 9.83 24.64
CA PRO A 45 10.35 8.76 25.64
C PRO A 45 8.95 8.59 26.24
N ASN A 46 8.11 9.62 26.22
CA ASN A 46 6.74 9.56 26.73
C ASN A 46 5.83 8.84 25.73
N ALA A 47 5.12 7.81 26.19
CA ALA A 47 4.20 7.06 25.35
C ALA A 47 2.98 7.88 24.93
N ASP A 48 2.53 8.84 25.74
CA ASP A 48 1.37 9.68 25.39
C ASP A 48 1.68 10.59 24.19
N ASP A 49 2.88 11.18 24.17
CA ASP A 49 3.39 11.95 23.02
C ASP A 49 3.45 11.08 21.75
N ARG A 50 3.91 9.83 21.88
CA ARG A 50 3.97 8.90 20.74
C ARG A 50 2.59 8.50 20.24
N VAL A 51 1.61 8.31 21.13
CA VAL A 51 0.21 8.09 20.75
C VAL A 51 -0.31 9.29 19.96
N GLU A 52 -0.12 10.50 20.50
CA GLU A 52 -0.53 11.74 19.82
C GLU A 52 0.12 11.87 18.45
N ALA A 53 1.40 11.53 18.33
CA ALA A 53 2.09 11.51 17.05
C ALA A 53 1.46 10.52 16.06
N MET A 54 1.18 9.29 16.47
CA MET A 54 0.60 8.28 15.58
C MET A 54 -0.80 8.66 15.10
N ASP A 55 -1.63 9.24 15.96
CA ASP A 55 -2.97 9.70 15.58
C ASP A 55 -2.91 10.83 14.53
N ASN A 56 -1.94 11.75 14.64
CA ASN A 56 -1.85 12.93 13.75
C ASN A 56 -1.01 12.68 12.49
N LEU A 57 -0.05 11.75 12.51
CA LEU A 57 0.79 11.43 11.35
C LEU A 57 0.08 10.55 10.30
N CYS A 58 -1.17 10.17 10.56
CA CYS A 58 -1.97 9.37 9.63
C CYS A 58 -2.08 10.01 8.23
N PRO A 59 -2.08 9.21 7.14
CA PRO A 59 -2.26 9.71 5.78
C PRO A 59 -3.50 10.58 5.56
N CYS A 60 -4.55 10.43 6.39
CA CYS A 60 -5.75 11.29 6.35
C CYS A 60 -5.45 12.77 6.68
N HIS A 61 -4.45 13.02 7.54
CA HIS A 61 -4.02 14.34 8.01
C HIS A 61 -2.88 14.90 7.17
N VAL A 62 -1.87 14.07 6.86
CA VAL A 62 -0.66 14.48 6.11
C VAL A 62 -0.94 14.63 4.61
N ARG A 63 -1.71 13.71 4.01
CA ARG A 63 -2.13 13.69 2.59
C ARG A 63 -1.00 13.89 1.56
N LYS A 64 0.24 13.66 1.98
CA LYS A 64 1.46 13.65 1.16
C LYS A 64 2.26 12.42 1.56
N SER A 65 2.91 11.78 0.60
CA SER A 65 3.85 10.71 0.91
C SER A 65 5.16 11.33 1.37
N ILE A 66 5.41 11.29 2.69
CA ILE A 66 6.64 11.78 3.30
C ILE A 66 7.34 10.58 3.93
N ASP A 67 8.54 10.24 3.44
CA ASP A 67 9.22 9.01 3.87
C ASP A 67 9.45 8.94 5.39
N LYS A 68 9.88 10.07 6.00
CA LYS A 68 10.06 10.17 7.46
C LYS A 68 8.80 9.82 8.25
N VAL A 69 7.62 10.19 7.73
CA VAL A 69 6.33 9.89 8.35
C VAL A 69 6.07 8.39 8.30
N TRP A 70 6.29 7.73 7.16
CA TRP A 70 6.15 6.27 7.05
C TRP A 70 7.13 5.52 7.97
N VAL A 71 8.38 5.98 8.06
CA VAL A 71 9.36 5.43 9.00
C VAL A 71 8.87 5.54 10.45
N ALA A 72 8.31 6.69 10.83
CA ALA A 72 7.76 6.89 12.18
C ALA A 72 6.55 5.98 12.44
N LEU A 73 5.60 5.90 11.50
CA LEU A 73 4.43 5.02 11.61
C LEU A 73 4.83 3.55 11.73
N TYR A 74 5.81 3.09 10.94
CA TYR A 74 6.31 1.71 11.01
C TYR A 74 6.99 1.39 12.34
N LYS A 75 7.72 2.35 12.93
CA LYS A 75 8.23 2.18 14.30
C LYS A 75 7.09 2.09 15.32
N GLY A 76 6.04 2.90 15.16
CA GLY A 76 4.84 2.86 16.00
C GLY A 76 4.14 1.50 16.00
N LEU A 77 4.14 0.77 14.87
CA LEU A 77 3.53 -0.56 14.77
C LEU A 77 4.19 -1.62 15.66
N VAL A 78 5.45 -1.41 16.06
CA VAL A 78 6.23 -2.32 16.92
C VAL A 78 6.65 -1.64 18.23
N ASP A 79 5.97 -0.55 18.61
CA ASP A 79 6.24 0.17 19.85
C ASP A 79 6.04 -0.72 21.08
N PRO A 80 6.85 -0.60 22.14
CA PRO A 80 6.62 -1.33 23.39
C PRO A 80 5.26 -1.05 24.02
N ASP A 81 4.73 0.19 23.90
CA ASP A 81 3.41 0.55 24.44
C ASP A 81 2.29 0.14 23.46
N LEU A 82 1.34 -0.66 23.97
CA LEU A 82 0.19 -1.16 23.19
C LEU A 82 -0.69 -0.03 22.64
N ARG A 83 -0.79 1.11 23.33
CA ARG A 83 -1.59 2.26 22.89
C ARG A 83 -0.98 2.88 21.64
N VAL A 84 0.34 3.00 21.60
CA VAL A 84 1.07 3.51 20.43
C VAL A 84 0.88 2.55 19.25
N ARG A 85 1.01 1.24 19.47
CA ARG A 85 0.74 0.24 18.41
C ARG A 85 -0.66 0.37 17.84
N LYS A 86 -1.68 0.49 18.70
CA LYS A 86 -3.08 0.64 18.28
C LYS A 86 -3.30 1.91 17.45
N ALA A 87 -2.73 3.04 17.87
CA ALA A 87 -2.79 4.30 17.13
C ALA A 87 -2.11 4.17 15.76
N ALA A 88 -0.90 3.60 15.71
CA ALA A 88 -0.18 3.36 14.46
C ALA A 88 -0.96 2.44 13.51
N TRP A 89 -1.62 1.40 14.03
CA TRP A 89 -2.42 0.48 13.23
C TRP A 89 -3.64 1.13 12.58
N HIS A 90 -4.26 2.11 13.24
CA HIS A 90 -5.35 2.89 12.64
C HIS A 90 -4.88 3.61 11.36
N THR A 91 -3.62 4.08 11.34
CA THR A 91 -3.06 4.79 10.19
C THR A 91 -2.90 3.94 8.94
N LEU A 92 -2.64 2.63 9.10
CA LEU A 92 -2.57 1.70 7.98
C LEU A 92 -3.96 1.47 7.36
N ASP A 93 -5.00 1.40 8.19
CA ASP A 93 -6.38 1.13 7.76
C ASP A 93 -6.94 2.25 6.85
N ASP A 94 -6.52 3.51 7.05
CA ASP A 94 -7.12 4.68 6.40
C ASP A 94 -6.43 5.16 5.11
N GLY A 95 -5.25 4.62 4.79
CA GLY A 95 -4.54 5.04 3.59
C GLY A 95 -3.09 4.57 3.52
N GLY A 96 -2.80 3.38 4.06
CA GLY A 96 -1.47 2.76 4.06
C GLY A 96 -0.74 2.84 2.71
N ASN A 97 0.57 2.60 2.74
CA ASN A 97 1.39 2.45 1.54
C ASN A 97 1.66 0.95 1.28
N PRO A 98 0.74 0.22 0.61
CA PRO A 98 0.86 -1.23 0.45
C PRO A 98 2.05 -1.66 -0.42
N ASN A 99 2.60 -0.75 -1.22
CA ASN A 99 3.73 -1.03 -2.12
C ASN A 99 5.09 -0.71 -1.47
N ASP A 100 5.11 -0.29 -0.20
CA ASP A 100 6.36 -0.03 0.50
C ASP A 100 7.08 -1.36 0.77
N PRO A 101 8.32 -1.56 0.28
CA PRO A 101 9.06 -2.81 0.48
C PRO A 101 9.35 -3.10 1.96
N ARG A 102 9.29 -2.09 2.84
CA ARG A 102 9.49 -2.26 4.29
C ARG A 102 8.27 -2.89 4.99
N LEU A 103 7.08 -2.76 4.40
CA LEU A 103 5.83 -3.13 5.05
C LEU A 103 5.67 -4.65 5.17
N GLN A 104 5.97 -5.41 4.11
CA GLN A 104 5.76 -6.87 4.11
C GLN A 104 6.62 -7.59 5.18
N PRO A 105 7.95 -7.36 5.28
CA PRO A 105 8.75 -7.96 6.34
C PRO A 105 8.32 -7.51 7.75
N LEU A 106 7.84 -6.27 7.88
CA LEU A 106 7.32 -5.76 9.16
C LEU A 106 6.04 -6.47 9.57
N LEU A 107 5.10 -6.68 8.65
CA LEU A 107 3.87 -7.42 8.92
C LEU A 107 4.15 -8.87 9.32
N GLU A 108 5.11 -9.53 8.67
CA GLU A 108 5.54 -10.89 9.02
C GLU A 108 6.13 -10.97 10.43
N LYS A 109 6.96 -9.97 10.79
CA LYS A 109 7.49 -9.84 12.15
C LYS A 109 6.35 -9.64 13.17
N ILE A 110 5.42 -8.72 12.91
CA ILE A 110 4.27 -8.46 13.79
C ILE A 110 3.40 -9.71 13.93
N ALA A 111 3.14 -10.44 12.85
CA ALA A 111 2.36 -11.67 12.89
C ALA A 111 2.98 -12.74 13.80
N LYS A 112 4.31 -12.75 13.94
CA LYS A 112 5.06 -13.68 14.80
C LYS A 112 5.16 -13.22 16.25
N GLU A 113 5.41 -11.93 16.48
CA GLU A 113 5.81 -11.39 17.80
C GLU A 113 4.69 -10.68 18.57
N GLU A 114 3.62 -10.24 17.89
CA GLU A 114 2.57 -9.44 18.52
C GLU A 114 1.77 -10.25 19.56
N THR A 115 1.66 -9.65 20.74
CA THR A 115 0.97 -10.22 21.90
C THR A 115 -0.52 -9.88 21.88
N ASP A 116 -0.90 -8.72 21.35
CA ASP A 116 -2.30 -8.36 21.14
C ASP A 116 -2.91 -9.18 19.99
N ARG A 117 -3.85 -10.07 20.34
CA ARG A 117 -4.49 -10.98 19.38
C ARG A 117 -5.16 -10.26 18.21
N LYS A 118 -5.72 -9.07 18.42
CA LYS A 118 -6.42 -8.32 17.36
C LYS A 118 -5.40 -7.72 16.38
N LEU A 119 -4.34 -7.12 16.89
CA LEU A 119 -3.27 -6.57 16.06
C LEU A 119 -2.55 -7.67 15.27
N ARG A 120 -2.28 -8.82 15.91
CA ARG A 120 -1.72 -9.99 15.22
C ARG A 120 -2.62 -10.49 14.09
N GLN A 121 -3.93 -10.60 14.33
CA GLN A 121 -4.87 -11.03 13.31
C GLN A 121 -4.93 -10.05 12.13
N ARG A 122 -4.92 -8.74 12.41
CA ARG A 122 -4.87 -7.71 11.36
C ARG A 122 -3.64 -7.85 10.46
N ALA A 123 -2.47 -8.15 11.04
CA ALA A 123 -1.26 -8.40 10.24
C ALA A 123 -1.42 -9.60 9.32
N LEU A 124 -1.97 -10.72 9.82
CA LEU A 124 -2.25 -11.91 9.02
C LEU A 124 -3.25 -11.63 7.89
N ASP A 125 -4.31 -10.87 8.18
CA ASP A 125 -5.34 -10.52 7.20
C ASP A 125 -4.75 -9.66 6.07
N LEU A 126 -3.87 -8.69 6.39
CA LEU A 126 -3.17 -7.90 5.39
C LEU A 126 -2.21 -8.72 4.54
N ILE A 127 -1.41 -9.61 5.15
CA ILE A 127 -0.51 -10.51 4.42
C ILE A 127 -1.32 -11.37 3.43
N ALA A 128 -2.42 -11.96 3.89
CA ALA A 128 -3.30 -12.78 3.05
C ALA A 128 -3.93 -11.96 1.91
N ALA A 129 -4.34 -10.72 2.18
CA ALA A 129 -4.88 -9.82 1.17
C ALA A 129 -3.84 -9.47 0.09
N THR A 130 -2.61 -9.11 0.49
CA THR A 130 -1.51 -8.82 -0.43
C THR A 130 -1.17 -10.03 -1.31
N ARG A 131 -1.06 -11.22 -0.70
CA ARG A 131 -0.83 -12.46 -1.45
C ARG A 131 -1.93 -12.73 -2.47
N LYS A 132 -3.19 -12.56 -2.10
CA LYS A 132 -4.33 -12.76 -3.00
C LYS A 132 -4.29 -11.80 -4.20
N VAL A 133 -3.88 -10.55 -3.98
CA VAL A 133 -3.72 -9.56 -5.06
C VAL A 133 -2.61 -9.98 -6.02
N GLU A 134 -1.47 -10.45 -5.52
CA GLU A 134 -0.39 -10.93 -6.38
C GLU A 134 -0.80 -12.19 -7.16
N GLU A 135 -1.49 -13.15 -6.52
CA GLU A 135 -2.03 -14.34 -7.19
C GLU A 135 -3.01 -13.96 -8.32
N GLN A 136 -3.88 -12.98 -8.09
CA GLN A 136 -4.80 -12.46 -9.12
C GLN A 136 -4.06 -11.79 -10.27
N LYS A 137 -3.01 -11.01 -9.97
CA LYS A 137 -2.16 -10.38 -10.98
C LYS A 137 -1.46 -11.43 -11.85
N GLN A 138 -0.88 -12.47 -11.23
CA GLN A 138 -0.25 -13.57 -11.97
C GLN A 138 -1.26 -14.33 -12.84
N ALA A 139 -2.47 -14.60 -12.32
CA ALA A 139 -3.53 -15.23 -13.12
C ALA A 139 -3.95 -14.37 -14.34
N LEU A 140 -4.01 -13.05 -14.19
CA LEU A 140 -4.32 -12.14 -15.30
C LEU A 140 -3.18 -12.04 -16.32
N LEU A 141 -1.91 -12.10 -15.87
CA LEU A 141 -0.75 -12.15 -16.75
C LEU A 141 -0.74 -13.46 -17.57
N ALA A 142 -0.99 -14.59 -16.92
CA ALA A 142 -1.12 -15.89 -17.58
C ALA A 142 -2.26 -15.90 -18.62
N GLN A 143 -3.39 -15.25 -18.33
CA GLN A 143 -4.49 -15.11 -19.31
C GLN A 143 -4.16 -14.20 -20.50
N LYS A 144 -3.23 -13.24 -20.34
CA LYS A 144 -2.81 -12.35 -21.43
C LYS A 144 -1.74 -12.95 -22.33
N ALA A 145 -1.01 -13.95 -21.83
CA ALA A 145 -0.02 -14.67 -22.62
C ALA A 145 -0.72 -15.31 -23.84
N HIS A 146 -0.06 -15.28 -25.00
CA HIS A 146 -0.50 -15.99 -26.20
C HIS A 146 -1.88 -15.59 -26.75
N THR A 147 -2.35 -14.37 -26.46
CA THR A 147 -3.69 -13.88 -26.87
C THR A 147 -3.80 -13.48 -28.34
N PHE A 148 -2.68 -13.38 -29.06
CA PHE A 148 -2.67 -13.08 -30.50
C PHE A 148 -1.68 -14.00 -31.22
N ARG A 149 -1.85 -14.12 -32.54
CA ARG A 149 -0.98 -14.95 -33.39
C ARG A 149 0.04 -14.08 -34.10
N GLY A 150 1.27 -14.55 -34.19
CA GLY A 150 2.39 -13.81 -34.77
C GLY A 150 3.52 -14.72 -35.20
N ARG A 151 4.68 -14.13 -35.47
CA ARG A 151 5.92 -14.87 -35.71
C ARG A 151 6.74 -14.85 -34.42
N CYS A 152 7.17 -16.01 -33.96
CA CYS A 152 8.09 -16.13 -32.83
C CYS A 152 9.49 -15.65 -33.24
N ASP A 153 10.09 -14.76 -32.46
CA ASP A 153 11.43 -14.22 -32.69
C ASP A 153 12.55 -15.22 -32.34
N TRP A 154 12.24 -16.29 -31.59
CA TRP A 154 13.21 -17.35 -31.23
C TRP A 154 13.24 -18.50 -32.23
N CYS A 155 12.11 -19.22 -32.40
CA CYS A 155 12.06 -20.35 -33.33
C CYS A 155 11.73 -19.95 -34.77
N GLY A 156 11.33 -18.70 -35.02
CA GLY A 156 10.96 -18.20 -36.34
C GLY A 156 9.60 -18.68 -36.86
N GLU A 157 8.92 -19.57 -36.13
CA GLU A 157 7.62 -20.13 -36.51
C GLU A 157 6.56 -19.03 -36.63
N SER A 158 5.73 -19.10 -37.66
CA SER A 158 4.76 -18.07 -38.01
C SER A 158 3.33 -18.53 -37.78
N ASN A 159 2.43 -17.58 -37.48
CA ASN A 159 1.03 -17.84 -37.16
C ASN A 159 0.83 -18.75 -35.93
N VAL A 160 1.75 -18.69 -34.97
CA VAL A 160 1.64 -19.34 -33.67
C VAL A 160 1.13 -18.36 -32.63
N PRO A 161 0.43 -18.80 -31.57
CA PRO A 161 0.15 -17.97 -30.42
C PRO A 161 1.47 -17.42 -29.85
N VAL A 162 1.54 -16.10 -29.66
CA VAL A 162 2.72 -15.42 -29.13
C VAL A 162 2.35 -14.43 -28.03
N SER A 163 3.25 -14.21 -27.09
CA SER A 163 3.23 -13.15 -26.08
C SER A 163 4.38 -12.16 -26.34
N TYR A 164 4.30 -10.98 -25.73
CA TYR A 164 5.44 -10.06 -25.71
C TYR A 164 6.41 -10.50 -24.61
N ASP A 165 7.67 -10.70 -24.96
CA ASP A 165 8.76 -10.70 -23.98
C ASP A 165 9.18 -9.24 -23.74
N HIS A 166 8.89 -8.76 -22.54
CA HIS A 166 9.15 -7.39 -22.12
C HIS A 166 10.60 -7.14 -21.66
N GLU A 167 11.43 -8.19 -21.61
CA GLU A 167 12.84 -8.09 -21.26
C GLU A 167 13.74 -7.92 -22.50
N THR A 168 13.24 -8.33 -23.68
CA THR A 168 13.99 -8.28 -24.94
C THR A 168 13.38 -7.29 -25.93
N GLU A 169 14.18 -6.34 -26.42
CA GLU A 169 13.79 -5.37 -27.47
C GLU A 169 14.56 -5.60 -28.78
N PHE A 170 13.85 -5.51 -29.90
CA PHE A 170 14.42 -5.49 -31.24
C PHE A 170 14.18 -4.13 -31.91
N GLU A 171 15.17 -3.69 -32.68
CA GLU A 171 15.03 -2.53 -33.56
C GLU A 171 14.73 -3.01 -34.98
N THR A 172 13.55 -2.71 -35.48
CA THR A 172 13.10 -3.10 -36.83
C THR A 172 12.62 -1.87 -37.58
N ASN A 173 13.25 -1.58 -38.73
CA ASN A 173 12.91 -0.43 -39.59
C ASN A 173 12.83 0.91 -38.84
N GLY A 174 13.79 1.16 -37.92
CA GLY A 174 13.84 2.40 -37.12
C GLY A 174 12.79 2.49 -36.02
N SER A 175 12.03 1.42 -35.75
CA SER A 175 11.09 1.31 -34.64
C SER A 175 11.53 0.22 -33.67
N LYS A 176 11.54 0.54 -32.37
CA LYS A 176 11.76 -0.44 -31.31
C LYS A 176 10.46 -1.17 -30.99
N ARG A 177 10.53 -2.49 -30.87
CA ARG A 177 9.44 -3.32 -30.38
C ARG A 177 9.97 -4.38 -29.41
N PHE A 178 9.11 -4.81 -28.49
CA PHE A 178 9.37 -6.01 -27.71
C PHE A 178 9.38 -7.25 -28.59
N ALA A 179 10.17 -8.23 -28.18
CA ALA A 179 10.22 -9.53 -28.83
C ALA A 179 8.90 -10.27 -28.68
N LEU A 180 8.59 -11.12 -29.64
CA LEU A 180 7.43 -12.01 -29.64
C LEU A 180 7.91 -13.44 -29.39
N VAL A 181 7.44 -14.08 -28.33
CA VAL A 181 7.81 -15.44 -27.95
C VAL A 181 6.59 -16.35 -28.04
N CYS A 182 6.76 -17.58 -28.50
CA CYS A 182 5.71 -18.61 -28.45
C CYS A 182 5.85 -19.47 -27.18
N GLU A 183 4.78 -20.16 -26.80
CA GLU A 183 4.71 -20.94 -25.56
C GLU A 183 5.82 -22.00 -25.43
N ALA A 184 6.15 -22.64 -26.56
CA ALA A 184 7.24 -23.62 -26.62
C ALA A 184 8.63 -23.02 -26.39
N CYS A 185 8.84 -21.75 -26.76
CA CYS A 185 10.11 -21.04 -26.55
C CYS A 185 10.17 -20.32 -25.20
N GLU A 186 9.04 -19.95 -24.62
CA GLU A 186 8.98 -19.32 -23.28
C GLU A 186 9.29 -20.33 -22.16
N THR A 187 9.06 -21.62 -22.41
CA THR A 187 9.23 -22.70 -21.42
C THR A 187 10.48 -23.57 -21.64
N ALA A 188 11.30 -23.28 -22.66
CA ALA A 188 12.52 -24.01 -23.02
C ALA A 188 13.76 -23.45 -22.33
#